data_AF-A0A8X6G7V5-F1
#
_entry.id   AF-A0A8X6G7V5-F1
#
_cell.length_a   1.000
_cell.length_b   1.000
_cell.length_c   1.000
_cell.angle_alpha   90.00
_cell.angle_beta   90.00
_cell.angle_gamma   90.00
#
_symmetry.space_group_name_H-M   'P 1'
#
loop_
_entity.id
_entity.type
_entity.pdbx_description
1 polymer ?
#
loop_
_entity_poly.entity_id
_entity_poly.type
_entity_poly.pdbx_seq_one_letter_code
_entity_poly.pdbx_strand_id
1 'polypeptide(L)'
;MPYETILIIEAKPCRIKKICTCCTRWACLDYLIYTGADTVPVEDKQLYGFGGAIAKHLVDSIPTEKVTHLFTDRYFTGLAILDYLVSRNVYLTGTVMTNRTDGVVESFPKDTCMERGSSVSR
;
A
#
# COMPACT_ATOMS: atom_id res chain seq x y z
N MET A 1 -4.56 11.73 -18.75
CA MET A 1 -3.32 11.09 -18.29
C MET A 1 -3.62 10.41 -16.96
N PRO A 2 -3.35 9.10 -16.82
CA PRO A 2 -3.43 8.43 -15.53
C PRO A 2 -2.41 9.06 -14.59
N TYR A 3 -2.75 9.12 -13.31
CA TYR A 3 -1.84 9.63 -12.29
C TYR A 3 -1.24 8.42 -11.58
N GLU A 4 0.07 8.37 -11.63
CA GLU A 4 0.86 7.39 -10.92
C GLU A 4 1.30 8.03 -9.60
N THR A 5 1.01 7.34 -8.49
CA THR A 5 1.40 7.82 -7.17
C THR A 5 2.05 6.70 -6.36
N ILE A 6 3.05 7.08 -5.57
CA ILE A 6 3.95 6.21 -4.83
C ILE A 6 3.79 6.56 -3.36
N LEU A 7 3.61 5.54 -2.51
CA LEU A 7 3.65 5.68 -1.05
C LEU A 7 5.10 5.58 -0.57
N ILE A 8 5.57 6.65 0.08
CA ILE A 8 6.94 6.77 0.58
C ILE A 8 6.91 7.02 2.09
N ILE A 9 7.80 6.36 2.83
CA ILE A 9 8.09 6.69 4.22
C ILE A 9 9.34 7.57 4.22
N GLU A 10 9.21 8.81 4.71
CA GLU A 10 10.34 9.72 4.89
C GLU A 10 10.63 9.91 6.39
N ALA A 11 11.86 9.60 6.80
CA ALA A 11 12.37 9.92 8.14
C ALA A 11 13.27 11.15 8.06
N LYS A 12 12.90 12.24 8.75
CA LYS A 12 13.70 13.47 8.82
C LYS A 12 14.59 13.52 10.08
N PRO A 13 15.66 14.32 10.10
CA PRO A 13 16.61 14.42 11.23
C PRO A 13 16.00 14.72 12.60
N CYS A 14 14.77 15.24 12.64
CA CYS A 14 14.01 15.52 13.86
C CYS A 14 13.32 14.29 14.50
N ARG A 15 13.63 13.04 14.09
CA ARG A 15 13.08 11.78 14.64
C ARG A 15 11.55 11.64 14.52
N ILE A 16 10.93 12.40 13.61
CA ILE A 16 9.51 12.27 13.29
C ILE A 16 9.39 11.43 12.02
N LYS A 17 8.64 10.34 12.10
CA LYS A 17 8.34 9.49 10.95
C LYS A 17 7.15 10.08 10.19
N LYS A 18 7.36 10.44 8.93
CA LYS A 18 6.32 10.94 8.03
C LYS A 18 6.05 9.89 6.96
N ILE A 19 4.79 9.72 6.63
CA ILE A 19 4.35 8.81 5.57
C ILE A 19 3.61 9.68 4.57
N CYS A 20 3.99 9.64 3.30
CA CYS A 20 3.43 10.51 2.27
C CYS A 20 3.08 9.75 1.00
N THR A 21 2.11 10.28 0.27
CA THR A 21 1.83 9.95 -1.12
C THR A 21 2.49 10.97 -2.01
N CYS A 22 3.23 10.49 -3.00
CA CYS A 22 3.93 11.33 -3.97
C CYS A 22 3.46 11.00 -5.38
N CYS A 23 3.26 12.02 -6.21
CA CYS A 23 3.11 11.83 -7.65
C CYS A 23 4.47 11.49 -8.28
N THR A 24 4.47 10.82 -9.45
CA THR A 24 5.69 10.58 -10.26
C THR A 24 6.44 11.85 -10.68
N ARG A 25 5.83 13.04 -10.52
CA ARG A 25 6.50 14.34 -10.64
C ARG A 25 7.21 14.82 -9.38
N TRP A 26 7.45 13.93 -8.41
CA TRP A 26 8.12 14.23 -7.12
C TRP A 26 7.36 15.24 -6.25
N ALA A 27 6.08 15.46 -6.53
CA ALA A 27 5.22 16.30 -5.72
C ALA A 27 4.57 15.45 -4.62
N CYS A 28 4.78 15.84 -3.35
CA CYS A 28 4.02 15.30 -2.23
C CYS A 28 2.57 15.76 -2.34
N LEU A 29 1.63 14.82 -2.46
CA LEU A 29 0.20 15.08 -2.56
C LEU A 29 -0.42 15.20 -1.17
N ASP A 30 -0.07 14.26 -0.31
CA ASP A 30 -0.60 14.20 1.06
C ASP A 30 0.41 13.52 1.99
N TYR A 31 0.27 13.77 3.28
CA TYR A 31 1.12 13.18 4.30
C TYR A 31 0.41 12.98 5.63
N LEU A 32 0.93 12.02 6.38
CA LEU A 32 0.49 11.70 7.72
C LEU A 32 1.71 11.56 8.64
N ILE A 33 1.60 12.15 9.83
CA ILE A 33 2.63 12.11 10.87
C ILE A 33 2.35 10.91 11.75
N TYR A 34 3.33 10.00 11.86
CA TYR A 34 3.20 8.84 12.73
C TYR A 34 3.31 9.26 14.20
N THR A 35 2.24 9.05 14.96
CA THR A 35 2.13 9.35 16.41
C THR A 35 2.09 8.09 17.27
N GLY A 36 2.28 6.90 16.68
CA GLY A 36 2.20 5.63 17.39
C GLY A 36 0.90 4.88 17.11
N ALA A 37 0.31 4.28 18.14
CA ALA A 37 -0.86 3.42 17.99
C ALA A 37 -2.10 4.16 17.47
N ASP A 38 -2.23 5.45 17.82
CA ASP A 38 -3.37 6.33 17.55
C ASP A 38 -3.21 7.15 16.26
N THR A 39 -2.23 6.77 15.42
CA THR A 39 -1.96 7.45 14.14
C THR A 39 -3.16 7.41 13.18
N VAL A 40 -3.97 6.35 13.26
CA VAL A 40 -5.11 6.09 12.37
C VAL A 40 -6.33 5.73 13.21
N PRO A 41 -7.56 5.96 12.70
CA PRO A 41 -8.77 5.54 13.38
C PRO A 41 -8.76 4.03 13.71
N VAL A 42 -9.28 3.68 14.89
CA VAL A 42 -9.33 2.29 15.37
C VAL A 42 -10.15 1.41 14.41
N GLU A 43 -11.22 1.97 13.86
CA GLU A 43 -12.13 1.32 12.91
C GLU A 43 -11.40 0.88 11.64
N ASP A 44 -10.67 1.81 11.01
CA ASP A 44 -9.87 1.53 9.81
C ASP A 44 -8.75 0.53 10.11
N LYS A 45 -8.15 0.60 11.30
CA LYS A 45 -7.11 -0.33 11.73
C LYS A 45 -7.64 -1.76 11.92
N GLN A 46 -8.88 -1.92 12.39
CA GLN A 46 -9.53 -3.22 12.52
C GLN A 46 -9.91 -3.80 11.17
N LEU A 47 -10.37 -2.96 10.23
CA LEU A 47 -10.84 -3.40 8.93
C LEU A 47 -9.70 -3.70 7.94
N TYR A 48 -8.69 -2.83 7.88
CA TYR A 48 -7.63 -2.89 6.86
C TYR A 48 -6.24 -3.21 7.43
N GLY A 49 -6.12 -3.36 8.74
CA GLY A 49 -4.83 -3.37 9.42
C GLY A 49 -4.18 -1.97 9.41
N PHE A 50 -3.07 -1.83 10.15
CA PHE A 50 -2.44 -0.52 10.31
C PHE A 50 -1.87 0.05 8.99
N GLY A 51 -1.24 -0.78 8.17
CA GLY A 51 -0.70 -0.37 6.87
C GLY A 51 -1.80 0.04 5.88
N GLY A 52 -2.89 -0.74 5.82
CA GLY A 52 -4.04 -0.42 4.99
C GLY A 52 -4.72 0.87 5.45
N ALA A 53 -4.95 1.04 6.76
CA ALA A 53 -5.56 2.27 7.29
C ALA A 53 -4.79 3.54 6.89
N ILE A 54 -3.44 3.48 6.90
CA ILE A 54 -2.61 4.60 6.43
C ILE A 54 -2.80 4.82 4.93
N ALA A 55 -2.78 3.76 4.12
CA ALA A 55 -2.96 3.86 2.68
C ALA A 55 -4.34 4.44 2.33
N LYS A 56 -5.41 4.03 3.03
CA LYS A 56 -6.76 4.59 2.89
C LYS A 56 -6.75 6.11 3.13
N HIS A 57 -6.20 6.54 4.27
CA HIS A 57 -6.14 7.96 4.61
C HIS A 57 -5.44 8.79 3.53
N LEU A 58 -4.31 8.30 3.01
CA LEU A 58 -3.53 9.01 1.99
C LEU A 58 -4.13 8.94 0.58
N VAL A 59 -5.06 8.02 0.34
CA VAL A 59 -5.80 7.89 -0.93
C VAL A 59 -7.09 8.70 -0.91
N ASP A 60 -7.65 9.03 0.26
CA ASP A 60 -8.86 9.86 0.36
C ASP A 60 -8.66 11.26 -0.25
N SER A 61 -7.44 11.77 -0.28
CA SER A 61 -7.06 13.05 -0.92
C SER A 61 -6.87 12.97 -2.44
N ILE A 62 -6.91 11.77 -3.02
CA ILE A 62 -6.72 11.54 -4.44
C ILE A 62 -8.07 11.65 -5.19
N PRO A 63 -8.16 12.39 -6.32
CA PRO A 63 -9.38 12.50 -7.11
C PRO A 63 -9.83 11.18 -7.73
N THR A 64 -11.10 10.80 -7.56
CA THR A 64 -11.66 9.53 -8.04
C THR A 64 -12.15 9.55 -9.48
N GLU A 65 -12.23 10.71 -10.13
CA GLU A 65 -12.78 10.81 -11.50
C GLU A 65 -11.85 10.19 -12.56
N LYS A 66 -10.60 9.90 -12.18
CA LYS A 66 -9.58 9.33 -13.05
C LYS A 66 -9.04 8.06 -12.41
N VAL A 67 -8.41 7.21 -13.21
CA VAL A 67 -7.72 6.01 -12.73
C VAL A 67 -6.34 6.35 -12.12
N THR A 68 -6.08 5.87 -10.90
CA THR A 68 -4.76 5.88 -10.25
C THR A 68 -4.05 4.56 -10.41
N HIS A 69 -2.72 4.62 -10.46
CA HIS A 69 -1.89 3.48 -10.05
C HIS A 69 -1.09 3.85 -8.80
N LEU A 70 -1.35 3.13 -7.72
CA LEU A 70 -0.72 3.29 -6.41
C LEU A 70 0.39 2.25 -6.24
N PHE A 71 1.62 2.71 -6.07
CA PHE A 71 2.78 1.86 -5.83
C PHE A 71 3.20 1.89 -4.37
N THR A 72 3.31 0.71 -3.75
CA THR A 72 3.56 0.59 -2.30
C THR A 72 4.65 -0.41 -1.95
N ASP A 73 5.32 -0.16 -0.83
CA ASP A 73 6.13 -1.17 -0.15
C ASP A 73 5.22 -2.20 0.55
N ARG A 74 5.77 -3.39 0.84
CA ARG A 74 5.10 -4.55 1.46
C ARG A 74 4.37 -4.26 2.75
N TYR A 75 4.75 -3.19 3.44
CA TYR A 75 4.11 -2.81 4.70
C TYR A 75 2.68 -2.33 4.50
N PHE A 76 2.43 -1.57 3.42
CA PHE A 76 1.14 -0.97 3.08
C PHE A 76 0.30 -1.84 2.15
N THR A 77 0.92 -2.84 1.51
CA THR A 77 0.20 -3.83 0.71
C THR A 77 -0.57 -4.80 1.60
N GLY A 78 -1.89 -4.86 1.40
CA GLY A 78 -2.76 -5.82 2.09
C GLY A 78 -3.98 -6.15 1.23
N LEU A 79 -4.49 -7.38 1.35
CA LEU A 79 -5.64 -7.84 0.57
C LEU A 79 -6.93 -7.13 0.97
N ALA A 80 -7.14 -6.89 2.27
CA ALA A 80 -8.36 -6.28 2.82
C ALA A 80 -8.66 -4.86 2.29
N ILE A 81 -7.64 -4.11 1.85
CA ILE A 81 -7.84 -2.75 1.34
C ILE A 81 -8.08 -2.70 -0.18
N LEU A 82 -7.85 -3.81 -0.91
CA LEU A 82 -7.95 -3.83 -2.36
C LEU A 82 -9.36 -3.45 -2.86
N ASP A 83 -10.40 -4.00 -2.24
CA ASP A 83 -11.78 -3.72 -2.64
C ASP A 83 -12.14 -2.24 -2.47
N TYR A 84 -11.68 -1.62 -1.37
CA TYR A 84 -11.84 -0.19 -1.13
C TYR A 84 -11.11 0.64 -2.20
N LEU A 85 -9.87 0.30 -2.56
CA LEU A 85 -9.11 1.03 -3.58
C LEU A 85 -9.75 0.91 -4.97
N VAL A 86 -10.19 -0.30 -5.35
CA VAL A 86 -10.88 -0.53 -6.62
C VAL A 86 -12.18 0.27 -6.70
N SER A 87 -12.95 0.35 -5.59
CA SER A 87 -14.15 1.19 -5.53
C SER A 87 -13.88 2.69 -5.74
N ARG A 88 -12.63 3.12 -5.60
CA ARG A 88 -12.15 4.51 -5.77
C ARG A 88 -11.40 4.75 -7.08
N ASN A 89 -11.44 3.80 -8.03
CA ASN A 89 -10.61 3.81 -9.26
C ASN A 89 -9.10 3.87 -8.99
N VAL A 90 -8.66 3.30 -7.87
CA VAL A 90 -7.24 3.23 -7.47
C VAL A 90 -6.76 1.79 -7.57
N TYR A 91 -5.78 1.52 -8.41
CA TYR A 91 -5.17 0.18 -8.53
C TYR A 91 -3.89 0.11 -7.72
N LEU A 92 -3.74 -0.95 -6.92
CA LEU A 92 -2.56 -1.16 -6.08
C LEU A 92 -1.53 -2.05 -6.78
N THR A 93 -0.26 -1.66 -6.71
CA THR A 93 0.89 -2.49 -7.08
C THR A 93 1.91 -2.46 -5.95
N GLY A 94 2.28 -3.62 -5.44
CA GLY A 94 3.25 -3.73 -4.36
C GLY A 94 3.61 -5.18 -4.10
N THR A 95 4.63 -5.39 -3.28
CA THR A 95 4.96 -6.73 -2.77
C THR A 95 4.07 -7.08 -1.59
N VAL A 96 3.77 -8.36 -1.36
CA VAL A 96 2.97 -8.81 -0.21
C VAL A 96 3.80 -9.77 0.62
N MET A 97 3.66 -9.71 1.95
CA MET A 97 4.29 -10.71 2.82
C MET A 97 3.51 -12.02 2.76
N THR A 98 4.22 -13.15 2.74
CA THR A 98 3.62 -14.49 2.63
C THR A 98 2.57 -14.78 3.72
N ASN A 99 2.82 -14.33 4.95
CA ASN A 99 1.89 -14.48 6.07
C ASN A 99 0.64 -13.57 6.01
N ARG A 100 0.49 -12.73 4.97
CA ARG A 100 -0.65 -11.82 4.76
C ARG A 100 -1.47 -12.20 3.51
N THR A 101 -1.30 -13.42 3.02
CA THR A 101 -1.94 -13.91 1.80
C THR A 101 -3.06 -14.93 2.06
N ASP A 102 -3.49 -15.11 3.31
CA ASP A 102 -4.54 -16.04 3.70
C ASP A 102 -4.35 -17.46 3.13
N GLY A 103 -3.10 -17.94 3.12
CA GLY A 103 -2.75 -19.28 2.64
C GLY A 103 -2.66 -19.42 1.11
N VAL A 104 -2.92 -18.36 0.34
CA VAL A 104 -2.81 -18.38 -1.13
C VAL A 104 -1.40 -18.80 -1.59
N VAL A 105 -0.36 -18.42 -0.84
CA VAL A 105 1.03 -18.81 -1.09
C VAL A 105 1.25 -20.32 -1.08
N GLU A 106 0.44 -21.11 -0.36
CA GLU A 106 0.56 -22.57 -0.32
C GLU A 106 0.22 -23.23 -1.65
N SER A 107 -0.55 -22.54 -2.49
CA SER A 107 -0.88 -23.00 -3.84
C SER A 107 0.23 -22.77 -4.86
N PHE A 108 1.25 -21.97 -4.50
CA PHE A 108 2.41 -21.72 -5.35
C PHE A 108 3.52 -22.74 -5.07
N PRO A 109 4.32 -23.11 -6.08
CA PRO A 109 5.49 -23.94 -5.86
C PRO A 109 6.47 -23.24 -4.92
N LYS A 110 7.11 -24.04 -4.05
CA LYS A 110 8.16 -23.53 -3.16
C LYS A 110 9.37 -23.06 -3.97
N ASP A 111 10.05 -22.03 -3.47
CA ASP A 111 11.25 -21.46 -4.11
C ASP A 111 12.33 -22.51 -4.43
N THR A 112 12.48 -23.54 -3.59
CA THR A 112 13.44 -24.64 -3.80
C THR A 112 13.13 -25.50 -5.01
N CYS A 113 11.89 -25.48 -5.49
CA CYS A 113 11.41 -26.29 -6.61
C CYS A 113 11.32 -25.46 -7.91
N MET A 114 11.63 -24.17 -7.87
CA MET A 114 11.56 -23.29 -9.04
C MET A 114 12.93 -23.08 -9.66
N GLU A 115 12.98 -23.03 -10.99
CA GLU A 115 14.19 -22.63 -11.71
C GLU A 115 14.46 -21.13 -11.48
N ARG A 116 15.73 -20.76 -11.30
CA ARG A 116 16.09 -19.35 -11.09
C ARG A 116 15.68 -18.51 -12.30
N GLY A 117 14.90 -17.45 -12.07
CA GLY A 117 14.36 -16.60 -13.13
C GLY A 117 12.98 -17.03 -13.64
N SER A 118 12.46 -18.17 -13.19
CA SER A 118 11.07 -18.54 -13.43
C SER A 118 10.12 -17.76 -12.51
N SER A 119 8.86 -17.62 -12.94
CA SER A 119 7.78 -17.02 -12.16
C SER A 119 6.49 -17.78 -12.40
N VAL A 120 5.58 -17.73 -11.43
CA VAL A 120 4.26 -18.36 -11.53
C VAL A 120 3.20 -17.29 -11.31
N SER A 121 2.29 -17.19 -12.27
CA SER A 121 1.09 -16.36 -12.19
C SER A 121 -0.14 -17.26 -12.19
N ARG A 122 -1.22 -16.77 -11.59
CA ARG A 122 -2.54 -17.41 -11.58
C ARG A 122 -3.54 -16.53 -12.30
#